data_AF-A0AAF3FH10-F1
#
_entry.id   AF-A0AAF3FH10-F1
#
_cell.length_a   1.000
_cell.length_b   1.000
_cell.length_c   1.000
_cell.angle_alpha   90.00
_cell.angle_beta   90.00
_cell.angle_gamma   90.00
#
_symmetry.space_group_name_H-M   'P 1'
#
loop_
_entity.id
_entity.type
_entity.pdbx_description
1 polymer ?
#
loop_
_entity_poly.entity_id
_entity_poly.type
_entity_poly.pdbx_seq_one_letter_code
_entity_poly.pdbx_strand_id
1 'polypeptide(L)'
;MRWFRAILALACTFLNVYSLHYDLVDEEKEILSKTLTKVLGYETIPEREKALTMMSRIPSYLSRRIEAVFEDLQQADEYPDGNIVRALLPRIGKANGNEALLYDVSVVSPDEKIMRVELHFHMPQAGRHGSRRRSKSVRASVACTHHFCRGPYLLTHIEATRTTAVMDATLPFAQLHSLNGSSIAITMWRKDIKMRTARELVKRNPPFLLVFTEGEPVKDLQKTRKSEKDQRKIQTNHLQTKHKFTTENRILRAKRNNEYFKYNEQQQPKMRATLRKLTKAQQIAEKQKKDPWYGFGDEVDEESSDSEEVEDDIEQQEQQELVLLKKEGGCGLSRRLISTASLGLDHVVLAPPHIDLSQCNGSCDQPTKRWSPRATLLSSLSSMRSSICCAPSRLSPLILMFLDDQGNLVIRLFPRAIAENCECL
;
A
#
# COMPACT_ATOMS: atom_id res chain seq x y z
N MET A 1 7.89 -39.20 37.50
CA MET A 1 8.04 -39.43 36.04
C MET A 1 6.80 -39.11 35.19
N ARG A 2 5.77 -38.40 35.69
CA ARG A 2 4.60 -37.98 34.89
C ARG A 2 4.58 -36.48 34.54
N TRP A 3 5.38 -35.66 35.22
CA TRP A 3 5.43 -34.20 35.00
C TRP A 3 6.39 -33.79 33.87
N PHE A 4 7.39 -34.62 33.54
CA PHE A 4 8.36 -34.32 32.49
C PHE A 4 7.78 -34.44 31.06
N ARG A 5 6.72 -35.24 30.87
CA ARG A 5 6.06 -35.41 29.56
C ARG A 5 5.10 -34.27 29.21
N ALA A 6 4.53 -33.61 30.22
CA ALA A 6 3.63 -32.47 30.00
C ALA A 6 4.39 -31.19 29.61
N ILE A 7 5.60 -31.00 30.15
CA ILE A 7 6.46 -29.84 29.83
C ILE A 7 7.00 -29.93 28.39
N LEU A 8 7.28 -31.14 27.89
CA LEU A 8 7.73 -31.34 26.51
C LEU A 8 6.61 -31.11 25.47
N ALA A 9 5.35 -31.40 25.82
CA ALA A 9 4.21 -31.18 24.93
C ALA A 9 3.86 -29.69 24.78
N LEU A 10 4.01 -28.89 25.84
CA LEU A 10 3.82 -27.43 25.80
C LEU A 10 4.97 -26.69 25.08
N ALA A 11 6.19 -27.23 25.09
CA ALA A 11 7.29 -26.68 24.29
C ALA A 11 7.09 -26.93 22.77
N CYS A 12 6.46 -28.04 22.38
CA CYS A 12 6.17 -28.35 20.97
C CYS A 12 5.01 -27.51 20.40
N THR A 13 4.02 -27.11 21.20
CA THR A 13 2.94 -26.23 20.71
C THR A 13 3.35 -24.75 20.66
N PHE A 14 4.31 -24.32 21.47
CA PHE A 14 4.84 -22.95 21.41
C PHE A 14 5.85 -22.71 20.27
N LEU A 15 6.45 -23.76 19.71
CA LEU A 15 7.39 -23.63 18.58
C LEU A 15 6.72 -23.72 17.20
N ASN A 16 5.44 -24.12 17.12
CA ASN A 16 4.77 -24.33 15.83
C ASN A 16 3.93 -23.14 15.33
N VAL A 17 4.02 -21.98 16.00
CA VAL A 17 3.38 -20.71 15.59
C VAL A 17 4.42 -19.71 15.04
N TYR A 18 5.70 -20.08 14.96
CA TYR A 18 6.68 -19.28 14.23
C TYR A 18 6.48 -19.46 12.73
N SER A 19 5.58 -18.62 12.22
CA SER A 19 5.60 -17.99 10.91
C SER A 19 6.78 -18.40 10.04
N LEU A 20 6.50 -18.98 8.87
CA LEU A 20 7.42 -19.17 7.74
C LEU A 20 7.95 -17.80 7.27
N HIS A 21 8.81 -17.17 8.06
CA HIS A 21 9.62 -16.03 7.67
C HIS A 21 10.97 -16.58 7.21
N TYR A 22 11.17 -16.61 5.90
CA TYR A 22 12.50 -16.85 5.34
C TYR A 22 13.32 -15.59 5.56
N ASP A 23 14.31 -15.65 6.44
CA ASP A 23 15.31 -14.59 6.56
C ASP A 23 16.20 -14.58 5.32
N LEU A 24 15.86 -13.69 4.39
CA LEU A 24 16.72 -13.34 3.26
C LEU A 24 18.06 -12.82 3.77
N VAL A 25 19.13 -13.11 3.02
CA VAL A 25 20.44 -12.47 3.21
C VAL A 25 20.29 -10.96 3.00
N ASP A 26 20.98 -10.15 3.80
CA ASP A 26 20.85 -8.69 3.80
C ASP A 26 21.04 -8.05 2.41
N GLU A 27 21.93 -8.59 1.58
CA GLU A 27 22.14 -8.13 0.20
C GLU A 27 20.89 -8.32 -0.68
N GLU A 28 20.16 -9.43 -0.52
CA GLU A 28 18.92 -9.67 -1.28
C GLU A 28 17.79 -8.77 -0.80
N LYS A 29 17.70 -8.52 0.52
CA LYS A 29 16.74 -7.56 1.11
C LYS A 29 16.96 -6.16 0.52
N GLU A 30 18.22 -5.74 0.36
CA GLU A 30 18.56 -4.43 -0.21
C GLU A 30 18.15 -4.33 -1.69
N ILE A 31 18.41 -5.36 -2.50
CA ILE A 31 18.04 -5.39 -3.91
C ILE A 31 16.51 -5.35 -4.07
N LEU A 32 15.79 -6.14 -3.26
CA LEU A 32 14.33 -6.18 -3.29
C LEU A 32 13.72 -4.86 -2.85
N SER A 33 14.23 -4.27 -1.76
CA SER A 33 13.80 -2.95 -1.29
C SER A 33 13.97 -1.89 -2.38
N LYS A 34 15.17 -1.78 -2.98
CA LYS A 34 15.43 -0.84 -4.10
C LYS A 34 14.54 -1.09 -5.31
N THR A 35 14.26 -2.34 -5.63
CA THR A 35 13.38 -2.71 -6.75
C THR A 35 11.96 -2.26 -6.47
N LEU A 36 11.42 -2.57 -5.29
CA LEU A 36 10.08 -2.15 -4.89
C LEU A 36 9.97 -0.63 -4.83
N THR A 37 10.96 0.09 -4.28
CA THR A 37 10.97 1.56 -4.27
C THR A 37 10.83 2.15 -5.68
N LYS A 38 11.61 1.65 -6.65
CA LYS A 38 11.54 2.09 -8.04
C LYS A 38 10.19 1.75 -8.69
N VAL A 39 9.67 0.54 -8.43
CA VAL A 39 8.39 0.08 -8.97
C VAL A 39 7.21 0.88 -8.39
N LEU A 40 7.30 1.31 -7.13
CA LEU A 40 6.32 2.20 -6.49
C LEU A 40 6.43 3.66 -6.98
N GLY A 41 7.46 4.01 -7.76
CA GLY A 41 7.63 5.35 -8.33
C GLY A 41 8.35 6.35 -7.41
N TYR A 42 8.99 5.86 -6.35
CA TYR A 42 9.72 6.71 -5.42
C TYR A 42 11.16 6.98 -5.90
N GLU A 43 11.58 8.25 -5.89
CA GLU A 43 13.00 8.60 -5.97
C GLU A 43 13.72 8.29 -4.65
N THR A 44 13.08 8.66 -3.53
CA THR A 44 13.54 8.37 -2.16
C THR A 44 12.33 8.11 -1.28
N ILE A 45 12.42 7.10 -0.40
CA ILE A 45 11.34 6.78 0.55
C ILE A 45 11.30 7.90 1.61
N PRO A 46 10.12 8.47 1.92
CA PRO A 46 9.99 9.48 2.96
C PRO A 46 10.35 8.90 4.34
N GLU A 47 10.93 9.71 5.22
CA GLU A 47 11.14 9.32 6.61
C GLU A 47 9.83 8.92 7.30
N ARG A 48 9.92 7.97 8.24
CA ARG A 48 8.76 7.42 8.96
C ARG A 48 7.87 8.49 9.58
N GLU A 49 8.45 9.51 10.20
CA GLU A 49 7.70 10.61 10.83
C GLU A 49 6.90 11.44 9.79
N LYS A 50 7.50 11.66 8.62
CA LYS A 50 6.84 12.37 7.51
C LYS A 50 5.68 11.55 6.95
N ALA A 51 5.88 10.23 6.77
CA ALA A 51 4.84 9.33 6.30
C ALA A 51 3.66 9.25 7.28
N LEU A 52 3.92 9.11 8.59
CA LEU A 52 2.88 9.15 9.62
C LEU A 52 2.11 10.48 9.63
N THR A 53 2.81 11.59 9.41
CA THR A 53 2.18 12.90 9.28
C THR A 53 1.26 12.97 8.06
N MET A 54 1.66 12.40 6.92
CA MET A 54 0.81 12.30 5.72
C MET A 54 -0.43 11.44 6.01
N MET A 55 -0.27 10.27 6.63
CA MET A 55 -1.37 9.38 7.01
C MET A 55 -2.40 10.08 7.91
N SER A 56 -1.95 10.87 8.87
CA SER A 56 -2.85 11.57 9.80
C SER A 56 -3.80 12.58 9.13
N ARG A 57 -3.49 13.00 7.90
CA ARG A 57 -4.31 13.96 7.12
C ARG A 57 -5.39 13.27 6.29
N ILE A 58 -5.36 11.94 6.20
CA ILE A 58 -6.28 11.17 5.38
C ILE A 58 -7.64 11.08 6.09
N PRO A 59 -8.73 11.49 5.43
CA PRO A 59 -10.06 11.36 6.00
C PRO A 59 -10.47 9.90 6.18
N SER A 60 -11.16 9.58 7.28
CA SER A 60 -11.65 8.23 7.55
C SER A 60 -12.59 7.70 6.45
N TYR A 61 -13.40 8.57 5.84
CA TYR A 61 -14.28 8.20 4.73
C TYR A 61 -13.48 7.83 3.47
N LEU A 62 -12.36 8.52 3.22
CA LEU A 62 -11.45 8.20 2.11
C LEU A 62 -10.81 6.84 2.34
N SER A 63 -10.23 6.60 3.53
CA SER A 63 -9.61 5.32 3.92
C SER A 63 -10.56 4.15 3.67
N ARG A 64 -11.78 4.21 4.21
CA ARG A 64 -12.78 3.15 4.04
C ARG A 64 -13.16 2.92 2.58
N ARG A 65 -13.28 4.00 1.79
CA ARG A 65 -13.68 3.87 0.39
C ARG A 65 -12.57 3.24 -0.44
N ILE A 66 -11.32 3.61 -0.21
CA ILE A 66 -10.20 3.03 -0.96
C ILE A 66 -9.88 1.60 -0.49
N GLU A 67 -10.02 1.29 0.80
CA GLU A 67 -9.94 -0.07 1.33
C GLU A 67 -10.97 -0.99 0.66
N ALA A 68 -12.22 -0.54 0.53
CA ALA A 68 -13.24 -1.31 -0.19
C ALA A 68 -12.85 -1.57 -1.66
N VAL A 69 -12.27 -0.57 -2.36
CA VAL A 69 -11.76 -0.77 -3.72
C VAL A 69 -10.60 -1.77 -3.75
N PHE A 70 -9.73 -1.77 -2.74
CA PHE A 70 -8.63 -2.73 -2.63
C PHE A 70 -9.14 -4.17 -2.46
N GLU A 71 -10.13 -4.37 -1.58
CA GLU A 71 -10.77 -5.68 -1.37
C GLU A 71 -11.49 -6.18 -2.64
N ASP A 72 -12.24 -5.29 -3.31
CA ASP A 72 -12.92 -5.61 -4.57
C ASP A 72 -11.91 -6.06 -5.65
N LEU A 73 -10.75 -5.37 -5.75
CA LEU A 73 -9.69 -5.73 -6.69
C LEU A 73 -8.98 -7.04 -6.35
N GLN A 74 -8.90 -7.41 -5.06
CA GLN A 74 -8.32 -8.71 -4.68
C GLN A 74 -9.18 -9.90 -5.11
N GLN A 75 -10.49 -9.70 -5.24
CA GLN A 75 -11.46 -10.75 -5.60
C GLN A 75 -11.77 -10.77 -7.10
N ALA A 76 -11.41 -9.73 -7.84
CA ALA A 76 -11.71 -9.62 -9.26
C ALA A 76 -10.74 -10.44 -10.13
N ASP A 77 -11.29 -11.22 -11.06
CA ASP A 77 -10.53 -11.95 -12.09
C ASP A 77 -10.04 -11.03 -13.22
N GLU A 78 -10.77 -9.94 -13.48
CA GLU A 78 -10.49 -8.95 -14.53
C GLU A 78 -10.58 -7.53 -13.98
N TYR A 79 -9.76 -6.63 -14.55
CA TYR A 79 -9.58 -5.26 -14.08
C TYR A 79 -10.02 -4.24 -15.14
N PRO A 80 -11.33 -4.09 -15.40
CA PRO A 80 -11.84 -3.24 -16.47
C PRO A 80 -11.56 -1.75 -16.24
N ASP A 81 -11.40 -1.35 -14.97
CA ASP A 81 -11.18 0.03 -14.57
C ASP A 81 -9.69 0.44 -14.59
N GLY A 82 -8.79 -0.43 -15.07
CA GLY A 82 -7.35 -0.16 -15.13
C GLY A 82 -6.57 -0.75 -13.94
N ASN A 83 -5.27 -0.48 -13.90
CA ASN A 83 -4.33 -1.10 -12.96
C ASN A 83 -3.81 -0.15 -11.87
N ILE A 84 -4.19 1.13 -11.88
CA ILE A 84 -3.79 2.10 -10.86
C ILE A 84 -5.02 2.88 -10.40
N VAL A 85 -5.19 3.00 -9.09
CA VAL A 85 -6.23 3.84 -8.46
C VAL A 85 -5.57 4.83 -7.54
N ARG A 86 -5.86 6.13 -7.69
CA ARG A 86 -5.32 7.20 -6.85
C ARG A 86 -6.42 7.99 -6.16
N ALA A 87 -6.24 8.29 -4.88
CA ALA A 87 -7.11 9.16 -4.12
C ALA A 87 -6.51 10.56 -3.97
N LEU A 88 -7.04 11.53 -4.71
CA LEU A 88 -6.53 12.91 -4.73
C LEU A 88 -7.31 13.79 -3.75
N LEU A 89 -6.59 14.46 -2.85
CA LEU A 89 -7.13 15.45 -1.93
C LEU A 89 -7.09 16.87 -2.53
N PRO A 90 -8.09 17.72 -2.23
CA PRO A 90 -8.19 19.06 -2.79
C PRO A 90 -7.27 20.04 -2.09
N ARG A 91 -6.75 21.00 -2.87
CA ARG A 91 -6.18 22.26 -2.38
C ARG A 91 -7.23 23.35 -2.51
N ILE A 92 -7.23 24.30 -1.57
CA ILE A 92 -8.18 25.42 -1.62
C ILE A 92 -7.61 26.50 -2.55
N GLY A 93 -8.39 26.90 -3.55
CA GLY A 93 -8.02 27.94 -4.49
C GLY A 93 -9.20 28.79 -4.91
N LYS A 94 -9.01 29.52 -6.02
CA LYS A 94 -10.07 30.32 -6.64
C LYS A 94 -10.17 29.98 -8.12
N ALA A 95 -11.39 29.88 -8.62
CA ALA A 95 -11.69 29.75 -10.04
C ALA A 95 -12.80 30.74 -10.41
N ASN A 96 -12.56 31.56 -11.44
CA ASN A 96 -13.49 32.61 -11.89
C ASN A 96 -13.97 33.54 -10.74
N GLY A 97 -13.07 33.88 -9.82
CA GLY A 97 -13.36 34.74 -8.66
C GLY A 97 -14.02 34.05 -7.46
N ASN A 98 -14.51 32.82 -7.62
CA ASN A 98 -15.16 32.05 -6.55
C ASN A 98 -14.22 31.05 -5.87
N GLU A 99 -14.48 30.72 -4.61
CA GLU A 99 -13.76 29.63 -3.93
C GLU A 99 -13.98 28.30 -4.68
N ALA A 100 -12.90 27.60 -4.98
CA ALA A 100 -12.93 26.33 -5.68
C ALA A 100 -11.94 25.34 -5.06
N LEU A 101 -12.22 24.06 -5.25
CA LEU A 101 -11.35 22.97 -4.84
C LEU A 101 -10.47 22.58 -6.03
N LEU A 102 -9.17 22.78 -5.90
CA LEU A 102 -8.19 22.48 -6.93
C LEU A 102 -7.65 21.06 -6.70
N TYR A 103 -7.68 20.24 -7.74
CA TYR A 103 -7.08 18.90 -7.73
C TYR A 103 -5.92 18.87 -8.71
N ASP A 104 -4.80 18.33 -8.26
CA ASP A 104 -3.58 18.22 -9.05
C ASP A 104 -3.70 17.02 -9.99
N VAL A 105 -3.65 17.28 -11.30
CA VAL A 105 -3.74 16.24 -12.33
C VAL A 105 -2.35 15.79 -12.77
N SER A 106 -1.32 16.60 -12.49
CA SER A 106 0.08 16.26 -12.81
C SER A 106 0.60 15.02 -12.06
N VAL A 107 -0.13 14.55 -11.04
CA VAL A 107 0.14 13.30 -10.32
C VAL A 107 -0.08 12.06 -11.21
N VAL A 108 -0.87 12.19 -12.28
CA VAL A 108 -1.08 11.11 -13.25
C VAL A 108 -0.04 11.25 -14.37
N SER A 109 0.71 10.18 -14.64
CA SER A 109 1.73 10.21 -15.69
C SER A 109 1.09 10.42 -17.08
N PRO A 110 1.74 11.14 -18.00
CA PRO A 110 1.16 11.44 -19.32
C PRO A 110 0.91 10.17 -20.16
N ASP A 111 1.66 9.10 -19.89
CA ASP A 111 1.52 7.81 -20.57
C ASP A 111 0.36 6.96 -20.02
N GLU A 112 -0.26 7.37 -18.90
CA GLU A 112 -1.39 6.66 -18.31
C GLU A 112 -2.70 7.09 -18.99
N LYS A 113 -3.53 6.10 -19.30
CA LYS A 113 -4.86 6.31 -19.85
C LYS A 113 -5.88 6.44 -18.72
N ILE A 114 -6.69 7.50 -18.76
CA ILE A 114 -7.78 7.69 -17.79
C ILE A 114 -8.94 6.76 -18.13
N MET A 115 -9.35 5.93 -17.17
CA MET A 115 -10.47 4.99 -17.33
C MET A 115 -11.74 5.52 -16.68
N ARG A 116 -11.65 5.96 -15.42
CA ARG A 116 -12.79 6.47 -14.66
C ARG A 116 -12.32 7.48 -13.61
N VAL A 117 -13.09 8.53 -13.37
CA VAL A 117 -12.83 9.49 -12.29
C VAL A 117 -14.10 9.79 -11.52
N GLU A 118 -14.06 9.59 -10.21
CA GLU A 118 -15.20 9.76 -9.33
C GLU A 118 -14.93 10.83 -8.28
N LEU A 119 -15.82 11.83 -8.18
CA LEU A 119 -15.84 12.79 -7.09
C LEU A 119 -16.67 12.26 -5.93
N HIS A 120 -15.99 11.98 -4.82
CA HIS A 120 -16.58 11.49 -3.59
C HIS A 120 -16.78 12.62 -2.60
N PHE A 121 -18.00 12.76 -2.10
CA PHE A 121 -18.35 13.77 -1.10
C PHE A 121 -19.17 13.18 0.04
N HIS A 122 -18.68 13.37 1.27
CA HIS A 122 -19.35 12.94 2.48
C HIS A 122 -19.93 14.10 3.28
N MET A 123 -21.23 14.03 3.54
CA MET A 123 -22.01 14.92 4.39
C MET A 123 -22.41 14.19 5.67
N PRO A 124 -21.80 14.51 6.82
CA PRO A 124 -22.18 13.93 8.08
C PRO A 124 -23.65 14.28 8.41
N GLN A 125 -24.37 13.30 8.97
CA GLN A 125 -25.78 13.47 9.32
C GLN A 125 -25.96 14.67 10.26
N ALA A 126 -26.97 15.51 10.00
CA ALA A 126 -27.40 16.47 11.02
C ALA A 126 -28.65 15.94 11.70
N GLY A 127 -28.49 15.49 12.95
CA GLY A 127 -29.56 15.18 13.90
C GLY A 127 -30.64 14.19 13.43
N ARG A 128 -31.53 13.81 14.35
CA ARG A 128 -32.64 12.88 14.11
C ARG A 128 -33.64 13.33 13.02
N HIS A 129 -33.58 14.58 12.56
CA HIS A 129 -34.47 15.16 11.54
C HIS A 129 -33.78 15.52 10.21
N GLY A 130 -32.61 14.95 9.91
CA GLY A 130 -31.92 15.19 8.65
C GLY A 130 -32.76 14.81 7.41
N SER A 131 -33.02 15.78 6.52
CA SER A 131 -33.75 15.55 5.27
C SER A 131 -33.12 14.45 4.40
N ARG A 132 -33.95 13.51 3.94
CA ARG A 132 -33.58 12.39 3.05
C ARG A 132 -33.06 12.84 1.67
N ARG A 133 -33.23 14.12 1.30
CA ARG A 133 -32.85 14.69 -0.01
C ARG A 133 -31.53 15.48 -0.02
N ARG A 134 -30.75 15.46 1.07
CA ARG A 134 -29.55 16.33 1.19
C ARG A 134 -28.49 16.06 0.13
N SER A 135 -28.03 14.82 -0.05
CA SER A 135 -26.96 14.54 -1.02
C SER A 135 -27.40 14.74 -2.47
N LYS A 136 -28.66 14.41 -2.80
CA LYS A 136 -29.26 14.66 -4.14
C LYS A 136 -29.37 16.14 -4.51
N SER A 137 -29.24 17.04 -3.54
CA SER A 137 -29.30 18.49 -3.77
C SER A 137 -27.93 19.11 -4.04
N VAL A 138 -26.84 18.37 -3.79
CA VAL A 138 -25.47 18.84 -4.07
C VAL A 138 -25.19 18.67 -5.55
N ARG A 139 -24.74 19.76 -6.17
CA ARG A 139 -24.26 19.75 -7.54
C ARG A 139 -22.81 20.18 -7.54
N ALA A 140 -22.07 19.73 -8.54
CA ALA A 140 -20.70 20.12 -8.77
C ALA A 140 -20.51 20.49 -10.24
N SER A 141 -19.64 21.46 -10.50
CA SER A 141 -19.10 21.71 -11.82
C SER A 141 -17.59 21.75 -11.79
N VAL A 142 -16.99 21.26 -12.87
CA VAL A 142 -15.55 21.25 -13.08
C VAL A 142 -15.21 22.33 -14.09
N ALA A 143 -14.40 23.30 -13.67
CA ALA A 143 -13.72 24.24 -14.54
C ALA A 143 -12.28 23.77 -14.73
N CYS A 144 -11.92 23.46 -15.97
CA CYS A 144 -10.55 23.16 -16.34
C CYS A 144 -9.71 24.45 -16.38
N THR A 145 -8.49 24.43 -15.85
CA THR A 145 -7.61 25.62 -15.83
C THR A 145 -6.86 25.84 -17.15
N HIS A 146 -6.86 24.86 -18.05
CA HIS A 146 -6.19 24.96 -19.34
C HIS A 146 -7.01 25.78 -20.34
N HIS A 147 -6.34 26.66 -21.10
CA HIS A 147 -6.97 27.57 -22.06
C HIS A 147 -7.83 26.89 -23.16
N PHE A 148 -7.52 25.65 -23.55
CA PHE A 148 -8.23 24.92 -24.61
C PHE A 148 -9.48 24.16 -24.13
N CYS A 149 -9.73 24.13 -22.83
CA CYS A 149 -10.91 23.45 -22.30
C CYS A 149 -12.18 24.25 -22.56
N ARG A 150 -13.28 23.54 -22.86
CA ARG A 150 -14.59 24.16 -23.11
C ARG A 150 -15.40 24.23 -21.82
N GLY A 151 -15.57 25.46 -21.30
CA GLY A 151 -16.56 25.78 -20.28
C GLY A 151 -16.44 25.02 -18.95
N PRO A 152 -17.38 25.26 -18.03
CA PRO A 152 -17.55 24.43 -16.84
C PRO A 152 -18.45 23.22 -17.17
N TYR A 153 -17.98 22.01 -16.83
CA TYR A 153 -18.72 20.77 -17.00
C TYR A 153 -19.57 20.51 -15.76
N LEU A 154 -20.89 20.37 -15.90
CA LEU A 154 -21.75 19.95 -14.80
C LEU A 154 -21.61 18.44 -14.59
N LEU A 155 -21.31 18.03 -13.36
CA LEU A 155 -21.12 16.62 -13.05
C LEU A 155 -22.46 15.89 -12.87
N THR A 156 -22.50 14.65 -13.34
CA THR A 156 -23.64 13.73 -13.18
C THR A 156 -23.47 12.89 -11.92
N HIS A 157 -24.58 12.53 -11.26
CA HIS A 157 -24.52 11.62 -10.12
C HIS A 157 -24.38 10.18 -10.59
N ILE A 158 -23.39 9.48 -10.05
CA ILE A 158 -23.29 8.01 -10.12
C ILE A 158 -24.13 7.42 -8.99
N GLU A 159 -23.87 7.87 -7.76
CA GLU A 159 -24.55 7.40 -6.56
C GLU A 159 -24.89 8.58 -5.64
N ALA A 160 -26.06 8.54 -4.99
CA ALA A 160 -26.43 9.55 -4.00
C ALA A 160 -27.25 8.94 -2.87
N THR A 161 -26.61 8.71 -1.74
CA THR A 161 -27.25 8.23 -0.50
C THR A 161 -27.68 9.41 0.38
N ARG A 162 -28.05 9.18 1.65
CA ARG A 162 -28.38 10.27 2.59
C ARG A 162 -27.15 11.06 3.05
N THR A 163 -25.96 10.46 2.98
CA THR A 163 -24.72 11.02 3.55
C THR A 163 -23.58 11.08 2.56
N THR A 164 -23.69 10.40 1.42
CA THR A 164 -22.66 10.40 0.38
C THR A 164 -23.25 10.85 -0.96
N ALA A 165 -22.44 11.53 -1.75
CA ALA A 165 -22.68 11.78 -3.16
C ALA A 165 -21.41 11.40 -3.94
N VAL A 166 -21.58 10.57 -4.96
CA VAL A 166 -20.56 10.17 -5.91
C VAL A 166 -20.97 10.72 -7.28
N MET A 167 -20.06 11.45 -7.91
CA MET A 167 -20.31 12.10 -9.19
C MET A 167 -19.22 11.74 -10.20
N ASP A 168 -19.60 11.58 -11.47
CA ASP A 168 -18.65 11.28 -12.54
C ASP A 168 -17.92 12.56 -12.96
N ALA A 169 -16.58 12.53 -12.92
CA ALA A 169 -15.70 13.59 -13.36
C ALA A 169 -14.74 13.14 -14.48
N THR A 170 -15.01 11.99 -15.11
CA THR A 170 -14.10 11.33 -16.07
C THR A 170 -13.82 12.21 -17.29
N LEU A 171 -14.86 12.74 -17.94
CA LEU A 171 -14.72 13.54 -19.15
C LEU A 171 -13.84 14.80 -18.97
N PRO A 172 -14.13 15.71 -18.01
CA PRO A 172 -13.30 16.91 -17.84
C PRO A 172 -11.87 16.59 -17.39
N PHE A 173 -11.68 15.51 -16.62
CA PHE A 173 -10.36 15.08 -16.18
C PHE A 173 -9.53 14.52 -17.34
N ALA A 174 -10.10 13.61 -18.14
CA ALA A 174 -9.47 13.02 -19.32
C ALA A 174 -9.11 14.06 -20.39
N GLN A 175 -9.95 15.10 -20.54
CA GLN A 175 -9.66 16.21 -21.44
C GLN A 175 -8.47 17.05 -20.96
N LEU A 176 -8.38 17.36 -19.65
CA LEU A 176 -7.22 18.08 -19.11
C LEU A 176 -5.95 17.24 -19.25
N HIS A 177 -6.02 15.95 -18.94
CA HIS A 177 -4.90 15.01 -19.02
C HIS A 177 -4.32 14.93 -20.43
N SER A 178 -5.18 14.80 -21.44
CA SER A 178 -4.78 14.82 -22.86
C SER A 178 -4.10 16.12 -23.31
N LEU A 179 -4.30 17.21 -22.56
CA LEU A 179 -3.70 18.52 -22.82
C LEU A 179 -2.47 18.80 -21.94
N ASN A 180 -1.99 17.82 -21.16
CA ASN A 180 -0.92 18.00 -20.16
C ASN A 180 -1.19 19.16 -19.19
N GLY A 181 -2.46 19.34 -18.81
CA GLY A 181 -2.85 20.40 -17.89
C GLY A 181 -2.52 20.07 -16.43
N SER A 182 -2.28 21.11 -15.63
CA SER A 182 -1.77 20.94 -14.26
C SER A 182 -2.85 20.60 -13.23
N SER A 183 -4.01 21.27 -13.26
CA SER A 183 -5.03 21.10 -12.22
C SER A 183 -6.44 21.35 -12.73
N ILE A 184 -7.43 20.73 -12.10
CA ILE A 184 -8.85 21.04 -12.31
C ILE A 184 -9.43 21.77 -11.10
N ALA A 185 -10.36 22.69 -11.34
CA ALA A 185 -11.08 23.38 -10.29
C ALA A 185 -12.52 22.85 -10.21
N ILE A 186 -12.92 22.37 -9.04
CA ILE A 186 -14.28 21.90 -8.78
C ILE A 186 -14.99 22.88 -7.86
N THR A 187 -16.11 23.40 -8.32
CA THR A 187 -17.03 24.21 -7.52
C THR A 187 -18.26 23.39 -7.19
N MET A 188 -18.65 23.39 -5.93
CA MET A 188 -19.80 22.65 -5.43
C MET A 188 -20.82 23.62 -4.86
N TRP A 189 -22.11 23.32 -5.00
CA TRP A 189 -23.19 24.14 -4.43
C TRP A 189 -24.46 23.31 -4.19
N ARG A 190 -25.42 23.92 -3.49
CA ARG A 190 -26.75 23.35 -3.26
C ARG A 190 -27.80 24.39 -3.61
N LYS A 191 -28.93 23.95 -4.17
CA LYS A 191 -30.00 24.86 -4.60
C LYS A 191 -30.67 25.58 -3.42
N ASP A 192 -30.94 24.84 -2.34
CA ASP A 192 -31.85 25.31 -1.29
C ASP A 192 -31.17 25.56 0.06
N ILE A 193 -29.85 25.30 0.17
CA ILE A 193 -29.10 25.38 1.44
C ILE A 193 -27.72 26.00 1.19
N LYS A 194 -27.36 27.03 1.97
CA LYS A 194 -26.02 27.60 1.95
C LYS A 194 -24.99 26.56 2.42
N MET A 195 -23.97 26.31 1.62
CA MET A 195 -22.87 25.43 2.02
C MET A 195 -21.91 26.15 2.97
N ARG A 196 -21.15 25.36 3.74
CA ARG A 196 -19.99 25.86 4.48
C ARG A 196 -18.92 26.35 3.50
N THR A 197 -18.03 27.23 3.98
CA THR A 197 -16.87 27.69 3.20
C THR A 197 -15.97 26.54 2.81
N ALA A 198 -15.19 26.70 1.73
CA ALA A 198 -14.29 25.63 1.26
C ALA A 198 -13.29 25.20 2.35
N ARG A 199 -12.83 26.15 3.17
CA ARG A 199 -11.95 25.88 4.32
C ARG A 199 -12.57 24.96 5.37
N GLU A 200 -13.81 25.22 5.76
CA GLU A 200 -14.51 24.37 6.73
C GLU A 200 -14.82 22.99 6.16
N LEU A 201 -15.13 22.94 4.86
CA LEU A 201 -15.41 21.70 4.14
C LEU A 201 -14.18 20.79 4.17
N VAL A 202 -13.04 21.31 3.70
CA VAL A 202 -11.76 20.58 3.62
C VAL A 202 -11.26 20.18 5.01
N LYS A 203 -11.45 21.01 6.03
CA LYS A 203 -11.02 20.70 7.41
C LYS A 203 -11.79 19.55 8.05
N ARG A 204 -13.08 19.40 7.74
CA ARG A 204 -13.94 18.40 8.40
C ARG A 204 -14.06 17.11 7.59
N ASN A 205 -14.41 17.23 6.32
CA ASN A 205 -14.63 16.12 5.40
C ASN A 205 -14.30 16.62 3.99
N PRO A 206 -13.01 16.65 3.61
CA PRO A 206 -12.64 17.08 2.28
C PRO A 206 -13.25 16.09 1.27
N PRO A 207 -13.97 16.58 0.24
CA PRO A 207 -14.25 15.75 -0.91
C PRO A 207 -12.93 15.33 -1.56
N PHE A 208 -12.90 14.17 -2.18
CA PHE A 208 -11.71 13.64 -2.85
C PHE A 208 -12.09 13.06 -4.21
N LEU A 209 -11.10 12.96 -5.10
CA LEU A 209 -11.25 12.26 -6.37
C LEU A 209 -10.66 10.86 -6.26
N LEU A 210 -11.37 9.85 -6.73
CA LEU A 210 -10.79 8.56 -7.07
C LEU A 210 -10.54 8.54 -8.57
N VAL A 211 -9.29 8.40 -8.96
CA VAL A 211 -8.84 8.37 -10.35
C VAL A 211 -8.39 6.95 -10.66
N PHE A 212 -9.09 6.31 -11.58
CA PHE A 212 -8.77 4.99 -12.11
C PHE A 212 -8.05 5.16 -13.45
N THR A 213 -6.83 4.64 -13.53
CA THR A 213 -5.97 4.75 -14.71
C THR A 213 -5.41 3.40 -15.12
N GLU A 214 -5.11 3.30 -16.41
CA GLU A 214 -4.41 2.19 -17.02
C GLU A 214 -3.02 2.69 -17.46
N GLY A 215 -1.98 2.25 -16.77
CA GLY A 215 -0.58 2.50 -17.12
C GLY A 215 0.10 1.27 -17.71
N GLU A 216 1.13 1.47 -18.52
CA GLU A 216 1.92 0.35 -19.02
C GLU A 216 2.47 -0.51 -17.87
N PRO A 217 2.42 -1.85 -17.96
CA PRO A 217 3.13 -2.69 -17.02
C PRO A 217 4.61 -2.32 -17.09
N VAL A 218 5.30 -2.26 -15.95
CA VAL A 218 6.72 -1.86 -15.85
C VAL A 218 7.54 -2.68 -16.84
N LYS A 219 7.82 -2.10 -18.01
CA LYS A 219 8.62 -2.75 -19.06
C LYS A 219 10.04 -2.90 -18.52
N ASP A 220 10.45 -4.15 -18.36
CA ASP A 220 11.80 -4.63 -18.11
C ASP A 220 12.52 -4.16 -16.83
N LEU A 221 12.29 -4.89 -15.74
CA LEU A 221 13.30 -5.12 -14.69
C LEU A 221 14.63 -5.70 -15.24
N GLN A 222 14.69 -6.06 -16.52
CA GLN A 222 15.91 -6.49 -17.20
C GLN A 222 16.81 -5.32 -17.64
N LYS A 223 16.27 -4.11 -17.87
CA LYS A 223 17.10 -2.93 -18.19
C LYS A 223 17.86 -2.40 -16.97
N THR A 224 17.28 -2.52 -15.78
CA THR A 224 17.94 -2.17 -14.50
C THR A 224 19.13 -3.10 -14.19
N ARG A 225 19.05 -4.39 -14.50
CA ARG A 225 20.19 -5.33 -14.34
C ARG A 225 21.38 -5.01 -15.26
N LYS A 226 21.15 -4.47 -16.46
CA LYS A 226 22.23 -4.02 -17.35
C LYS A 226 22.85 -2.70 -16.86
N SER A 227 22.02 -1.76 -16.42
CA SER A 227 22.45 -0.48 -15.84
C SER A 227 23.31 -0.63 -14.58
N GLU A 228 23.01 -1.59 -13.70
CA GLU A 228 23.80 -1.82 -12.47
C GLU A 228 25.16 -2.49 -12.72
N LYS A 229 25.28 -3.35 -13.75
CA LYS A 229 26.58 -3.89 -14.18
C LYS A 229 27.50 -2.83 -14.77
N ASP A 230 26.93 -1.83 -15.45
CA ASP A 230 27.69 -0.72 -16.01
C ASP A 230 28.12 0.28 -14.92
N GLN A 231 27.29 0.51 -13.89
CA GLN A 231 27.66 1.35 -12.74
C GLN A 231 28.77 0.73 -11.88
N ARG A 232 28.81 -0.60 -11.72
CA ARG A 232 29.92 -1.30 -11.03
C ARG A 232 31.26 -1.19 -11.79
N LYS A 233 31.24 -1.07 -13.12
CA LYS A 233 32.44 -0.79 -13.94
C LYS A 233 32.94 0.65 -13.80
N ILE A 234 32.06 1.61 -13.54
CA ILE A 234 32.44 3.02 -13.34
C ILE A 234 33.06 3.24 -11.95
N GLN A 235 32.53 2.59 -10.89
CA GLN A 235 33.11 2.70 -9.54
C GLN A 235 34.51 2.10 -9.43
N THR A 236 34.77 0.96 -10.09
CA THR A 236 36.10 0.32 -10.06
C THR A 236 37.19 1.17 -10.74
N ASN A 237 36.83 1.99 -11.72
CA ASN A 237 37.76 2.93 -12.36
C ASN A 237 37.96 4.23 -11.57
N HIS A 238 37.03 4.61 -10.69
CA HIS A 238 37.13 5.83 -9.88
C HIS A 238 37.90 5.66 -8.55
N LEU A 239 38.15 4.41 -8.14
CA LEU A 239 38.86 4.07 -6.91
C LEU A 239 40.40 4.14 -7.05
N GLN A 240 40.95 4.30 -8.25
CA GLN A 240 42.40 4.42 -8.45
C GLN A 240 42.95 5.85 -8.49
N THR A 241 42.11 6.89 -8.44
CA THR A 241 42.56 8.30 -8.59
C THR A 241 42.33 9.22 -7.39
N LYS A 242 41.87 8.72 -6.23
CA LYS A 242 41.63 9.55 -5.02
C LYS A 242 42.49 9.21 -3.79
N HIS A 243 43.65 8.59 -3.97
CA HIS A 243 44.69 8.58 -2.93
C HIS A 243 45.62 9.77 -3.08
N LYS A 244 45.15 10.94 -2.64
CA LYS A 244 45.90 12.12 -2.15
C LYS A 244 44.92 13.29 -2.19
N PHE A 245 44.32 13.62 -1.04
CA PHE A 245 44.12 14.98 -0.52
C PHE A 245 43.20 14.93 0.72
N THR A 246 43.78 15.39 1.84
CA THR A 246 43.17 16.04 3.02
C THR A 246 42.32 15.24 4.02
N THR A 247 43.00 14.41 4.81
CA THR A 247 42.79 14.33 6.27
C THR A 247 43.23 15.64 6.93
N GLU A 248 42.32 16.59 7.12
CA GLU A 248 42.51 17.67 8.13
C GLU A 248 41.25 18.46 8.53
N ASN A 249 40.13 18.37 7.80
CA ASN A 249 38.95 19.20 8.09
C ASN A 249 37.78 18.53 8.82
N ARG A 250 37.99 17.36 9.44
CA ARG A 250 36.89 16.60 10.09
C ARG A 250 36.85 16.69 11.62
N ILE A 251 37.82 17.34 12.26
CA ILE A 251 37.92 17.41 13.74
C ILE A 251 37.42 18.76 14.31
N LEU A 252 37.12 19.77 13.48
CA LEU A 252 36.71 21.10 13.95
C LEU A 252 35.19 21.41 13.96
N ARG A 253 34.33 20.46 13.54
CA ARG A 253 32.86 20.67 13.55
C ARG A 253 32.07 19.89 14.61
N ALA A 254 32.71 18.97 15.33
CA ALA A 254 32.08 18.23 16.44
C ALA A 254 32.22 18.92 17.82
N LYS A 255 32.87 20.09 17.89
CA LYS A 255 33.15 20.81 19.16
C LYS A 255 32.42 22.15 19.33
N ARG A 256 31.34 22.44 18.59
CA ARG A 256 30.65 23.75 18.70
C ARG A 256 29.17 23.74 19.10
N ASN A 257 28.53 22.59 19.28
CA ASN A 257 27.09 22.55 19.62
C ASN A 257 26.76 21.89 20.97
N ASN A 258 27.74 21.72 21.87
CA ASN A 258 27.50 21.07 23.18
C ASN A 258 27.56 22.03 24.38
N GLU A 259 27.44 23.34 24.17
CA GLU A 259 27.69 24.33 25.23
C GLU A 259 26.65 25.48 25.31
N TYR A 260 25.40 25.23 24.91
CA TYR A 260 24.33 26.24 25.05
C TYR A 260 22.97 25.66 25.46
N PHE A 261 22.90 24.69 26.39
CA PHE A 261 21.68 24.37 27.15
C PHE A 261 21.98 23.73 28.53
N LYS A 262 22.94 24.29 29.25
CA LYS A 262 23.17 24.00 30.68
C LYS A 262 23.41 25.31 31.44
N TYR A 263 22.36 26.11 31.61
CA TYR A 263 22.22 27.08 32.71
C TYR A 263 20.83 27.73 32.67
N ASN A 264 19.84 27.06 33.26
CA ASN A 264 18.70 27.69 33.97
C ASN A 264 17.74 26.61 34.49
N GLU A 265 18.22 25.86 35.47
CA GLU A 265 17.41 24.95 36.29
C GLU A 265 17.33 25.47 37.73
N GLN A 266 17.27 26.78 37.90
CA GLN A 266 17.07 27.41 39.20
C GLN A 266 16.24 28.69 39.01
N GLN A 267 14.91 28.53 39.00
CA GLN A 267 13.91 29.45 39.56
C GLN A 267 12.52 29.14 38.98
N GLN A 268 11.74 28.31 39.70
CA GLN A 268 10.29 28.26 39.56
C GLN A 268 9.64 29.30 40.50
N PRO A 269 8.54 29.97 40.11
CA PRO A 269 7.53 30.41 41.06
C PRO A 269 6.42 29.36 41.19
N LYS A 270 6.06 29.10 42.45
CA LYS A 270 5.00 28.20 42.92
C LYS A 270 3.63 28.71 42.50
N MET A 271 2.78 27.86 41.92
CA MET A 271 1.32 28.06 41.91
C MET A 271 0.62 26.89 42.59
N ARG A 272 -0.14 27.26 43.63
CA ARG A 272 -0.83 26.40 44.59
C ARG A 272 -1.86 25.50 43.90
N ALA A 273 -1.77 24.20 44.19
CA ALA A 273 -2.81 23.22 43.92
C ALA A 273 -3.92 23.33 44.98
N THR A 274 -5.17 23.50 44.55
CA THR A 274 -6.34 23.26 45.40
C THR A 274 -6.73 21.79 45.24
N LEU A 275 -6.38 20.97 46.23
CA LEU A 275 -6.69 19.55 46.30
C LEU A 275 -8.21 19.34 46.37
N ARG A 276 -8.82 18.87 45.27
CA ARG A 276 -10.09 18.14 45.36
C ARG A 276 -9.77 16.68 45.70
N LYS A 277 -10.25 16.21 46.85
CA LYS A 277 -10.13 14.79 47.25
C LYS A 277 -10.97 13.95 46.29
N LEU A 278 -10.31 13.07 45.53
CA LEU A 278 -10.96 12.06 44.70
C LEU A 278 -11.75 11.08 45.59
N THR A 279 -12.92 10.66 45.13
CA THR A 279 -13.73 9.65 45.84
C THR A 279 -13.08 8.26 45.74
N LYS A 280 -13.38 7.36 46.69
CA LYS A 280 -12.85 5.97 46.68
C LYS A 280 -13.12 5.25 45.34
N ALA A 281 -14.25 5.52 44.70
CA ALA A 281 -14.59 4.97 43.39
C ALA A 281 -13.65 5.46 42.25
N GLN A 282 -13.21 6.72 42.31
CA GLN A 282 -12.26 7.29 41.33
C GLN A 282 -10.83 6.77 41.55
N GLN A 283 -10.44 6.51 42.80
CA GLN A 283 -9.14 5.91 43.12
C GLN A 283 -9.03 4.45 42.68
N ILE A 284 -10.14 3.69 42.73
CA ILE A 284 -10.19 2.31 42.23
C ILE A 284 -10.12 2.31 40.69
N ALA A 285 -10.85 3.20 40.02
CA ALA A 285 -10.83 3.33 38.57
C ALA A 285 -9.46 3.75 37.99
N GLU A 286 -8.69 4.61 38.68
CA GLU A 286 -7.34 4.97 38.25
C GLU A 286 -6.30 3.87 38.52
N LYS A 287 -6.51 3.03 39.54
CA LYS A 287 -5.66 1.86 39.80
C LYS A 287 -5.90 0.73 38.79
N GLN A 288 -7.16 0.55 38.35
CA GLN A 288 -7.56 -0.42 37.33
C GLN A 288 -7.11 -0.04 35.91
N LYS A 289 -6.80 1.24 35.66
CA LYS A 289 -6.33 1.73 34.34
C LYS A 289 -4.85 1.51 34.05
N LYS A 290 -4.08 0.98 35.01
CA LYS A 290 -2.64 0.71 34.89
C LYS A 290 -2.28 -0.78 34.99
N ASP A 291 -3.27 -1.67 35.01
CA ASP A 291 -3.04 -3.11 34.94
C ASP A 291 -3.15 -3.58 33.48
N PRO A 292 -2.06 -4.12 32.86
CA PRO A 292 -2.07 -4.56 31.47
C PRO A 292 -2.96 -5.78 31.19
N TRP A 293 -3.53 -6.41 32.23
CA TRP A 293 -4.33 -7.63 32.12
C TRP A 293 -5.82 -7.44 32.46
N TYR A 294 -6.28 -6.19 32.57
CA TYR A 294 -7.68 -5.90 32.86
C TYR A 294 -8.53 -5.89 31.58
N GLY A 295 -9.16 -7.02 31.27
CA GLY A 295 -10.14 -7.14 30.17
C GLY A 295 -9.95 -8.34 29.27
N PHE A 296 -10.00 -9.54 29.83
CA PHE A 296 -10.41 -10.75 29.09
C PHE A 296 -11.32 -11.56 30.01
N GLY A 297 -12.57 -11.72 29.59
CA GLY A 297 -13.63 -12.42 30.30
C GLY A 297 -14.94 -11.66 30.18
N ASP A 298 -15.90 -12.23 29.46
CA ASP A 298 -17.29 -11.82 29.55
C ASP A 298 -17.84 -12.27 30.92
N GLU A 299 -18.65 -11.41 31.55
CA GLU A 299 -19.35 -11.72 32.78
C GLU A 299 -20.36 -12.86 32.52
N VAL A 300 -20.27 -13.91 33.33
CA VAL A 300 -21.24 -15.01 33.36
C VAL A 300 -22.43 -14.54 34.19
N ASP A 301 -23.58 -14.42 33.55
CA ASP A 301 -24.88 -14.52 34.22
C ASP A 301 -25.35 -15.98 34.10
N GLU A 302 -25.62 -16.60 35.25
CA GLU A 302 -26.20 -17.94 35.37
C GLU A 302 -27.71 -17.95 35.10
N GLU A 303 -28.22 -19.17 34.84
CA GLU A 303 -29.58 -19.62 34.44
C GLU A 303 -29.76 -19.74 32.91
N SER A 304 -30.05 -20.90 32.30
CA SER A 304 -30.68 -22.15 32.74
C SER A 304 -30.34 -23.33 31.79
N SER A 305 -30.46 -24.56 32.30
CA SER A 305 -30.70 -25.86 31.64
C SER A 305 -31.00 -25.87 30.13
N ASP A 306 -30.30 -26.68 29.34
CA ASP A 306 -30.65 -28.08 29.05
C ASP A 306 -29.63 -28.69 28.06
N SER A 307 -29.40 -29.98 28.24
CA SER A 307 -28.60 -30.86 27.39
C SER A 307 -29.24 -31.03 26.01
N GLU A 308 -28.42 -31.07 24.95
CA GLU A 308 -28.60 -32.03 23.85
C GLU A 308 -27.33 -32.08 22.97
N GLU A 309 -26.87 -33.30 22.75
CA GLU A 309 -25.75 -33.68 21.89
C GLU A 309 -26.20 -33.60 20.42
N VAL A 310 -25.37 -33.01 19.55
CA VAL A 310 -25.44 -33.24 18.10
C VAL A 310 -24.00 -33.40 17.59
N GLU A 311 -23.68 -34.63 17.23
CA GLU A 311 -22.55 -35.01 16.37
C GLU A 311 -22.80 -34.42 14.98
N ASP A 312 -21.81 -33.69 14.44
CA ASP A 312 -21.71 -33.44 13.01
C ASP A 312 -20.27 -33.74 12.57
N ASP A 313 -20.16 -34.81 11.77
CA ASP A 313 -18.96 -35.30 11.12
C ASP A 313 -18.36 -34.24 10.19
N ILE A 314 -17.09 -33.86 10.42
CA ILE A 314 -16.29 -33.17 9.41
C ILE A 314 -15.22 -34.14 8.92
N GLU A 315 -15.39 -34.56 7.67
CA GLU A 315 -14.43 -35.28 6.86
C GLU A 315 -13.05 -34.61 6.95
N GLN A 316 -12.09 -35.38 7.47
CA GLN A 316 -10.68 -35.04 7.41
C GLN A 316 -10.23 -35.14 5.95
N GLN A 317 -10.22 -34.02 5.24
CA GLN A 317 -9.31 -33.88 4.10
C GLN A 317 -7.90 -33.66 4.66
N GLU A 318 -7.14 -34.75 4.70
CA GLU A 318 -5.70 -34.77 4.95
C GLU A 318 -5.01 -33.71 4.09
N GLN A 319 -4.62 -32.59 4.72
CA GLN A 319 -3.63 -31.70 4.15
C GLN A 319 -2.32 -32.48 4.15
N GLN A 320 -2.03 -33.10 3.00
CA GLN A 320 -0.73 -33.69 2.72
C GLN A 320 0.35 -32.65 2.99
N GLU A 321 1.14 -32.94 4.01
CA GLU A 321 2.40 -32.30 4.34
C GLU A 321 3.33 -32.45 3.13
N LEU A 322 3.33 -31.46 2.23
CA LEU A 322 4.34 -31.31 1.20
C LEU A 322 5.64 -30.85 1.88
N VAL A 323 6.32 -31.79 2.53
CA VAL A 323 7.75 -31.66 2.83
C VAL A 323 8.44 -31.53 1.48
N LEU A 324 8.84 -30.30 1.14
CA LEU A 324 9.61 -30.00 -0.05
C LEU A 324 10.98 -30.70 0.10
N LEU A 325 11.07 -31.94 -0.39
CA LEU A 325 12.36 -32.53 -0.73
C LEU A 325 12.99 -31.57 -1.73
N LYS A 326 13.97 -30.81 -1.26
CA LYS A 326 14.87 -30.00 -2.07
C LYS A 326 15.56 -30.94 -3.05
N LYS A 327 14.94 -31.19 -4.19
CA LYS A 327 15.58 -31.87 -5.32
C LYS A 327 16.56 -30.88 -5.91
N GLU A 328 17.80 -30.95 -5.45
CA GLU A 328 18.88 -30.17 -6.02
C GLU A 328 19.02 -30.53 -7.51
N GLY A 329 18.59 -29.63 -8.39
CA GLY A 329 18.86 -29.69 -9.83
C GLY A 329 17.67 -29.50 -10.79
N GLY A 330 16.41 -29.64 -10.36
CA GLY A 330 15.23 -29.52 -11.24
C GLY A 330 14.56 -28.14 -11.24
N CYS A 331 13.79 -27.84 -12.28
CA CYS A 331 12.90 -26.66 -12.31
C CYS A 331 11.83 -26.78 -11.22
N GLY A 332 11.72 -25.75 -10.37
CA GLY A 332 10.77 -25.72 -9.27
C GLY A 332 10.36 -24.30 -8.86
N LEU A 333 9.29 -24.23 -8.09
CA LEU A 333 8.80 -22.99 -7.51
C LEU A 333 9.56 -22.65 -6.23
N SER A 334 10.24 -21.51 -6.23
CA SER A 334 10.85 -20.93 -5.04
C SER A 334 9.84 -19.99 -4.38
N ARG A 335 9.11 -20.49 -3.38
CA ARG A 335 8.17 -19.68 -2.58
C ARG A 335 8.91 -18.71 -1.66
N ARG A 336 8.56 -17.42 -1.70
CA ARG A 336 9.20 -16.39 -0.87
C ARG A 336 8.14 -15.43 -0.35
N LEU A 337 7.85 -15.49 0.94
CA LEU A 337 6.96 -14.54 1.61
C LEU A 337 7.79 -13.60 2.46
N ILE A 338 7.70 -12.29 2.20
CA ILE A 338 8.56 -11.28 2.83
C ILE A 338 7.69 -10.19 3.46
N SER A 339 8.00 -9.81 4.70
CA SER A 339 7.31 -8.71 5.36
C SER A 339 7.78 -7.34 4.85
N THR A 340 6.85 -6.41 4.63
CA THR A 340 7.17 -5.02 4.27
C THR A 340 8.00 -4.32 5.35
N ALA A 341 7.82 -4.69 6.62
CA ALA A 341 8.62 -4.19 7.73
C ALA A 341 10.09 -4.60 7.63
N SER A 342 10.37 -5.84 7.20
CA SER A 342 11.74 -6.33 7.00
C SER A 342 12.49 -5.60 5.87
N LEU A 343 11.74 -4.99 4.95
CA LEU A 343 12.27 -4.18 3.84
C LEU A 343 12.37 -2.69 4.17
N GLY A 344 11.89 -2.28 5.36
CA GLY A 344 11.78 -0.87 5.75
C GLY A 344 10.73 -0.10 4.94
N LEU A 345 9.66 -0.77 4.48
CA LEU A 345 8.60 -0.16 3.65
C LEU A 345 7.24 -0.07 4.38
N ASP A 346 7.16 -0.51 5.63
CA ASP A 346 5.94 -0.57 6.46
C ASP A 346 5.21 0.76 6.65
N HIS A 347 5.93 1.87 6.54
CA HIS A 347 5.40 3.22 6.75
C HIS A 347 4.85 3.85 5.47
N VAL A 348 5.13 3.26 4.30
CA VAL A 348 4.60 3.72 3.00
C VAL A 348 3.68 2.69 2.36
N VAL A 349 3.98 1.39 2.47
CA VAL A 349 3.14 0.28 2.00
C VAL A 349 2.19 -0.11 3.13
N LEU A 350 0.90 0.10 2.91
CA LEU A 350 -0.16 -0.13 3.89
C LEU A 350 -0.72 -1.56 3.81
N ALA A 351 -0.83 -2.11 2.59
CA ALA A 351 -1.30 -3.47 2.39
C ALA A 351 -0.73 -4.09 1.09
N PRO A 352 -0.51 -5.42 1.06
CA PRO A 352 -0.51 -6.34 2.20
C PRO A 352 0.75 -6.18 3.10
N PRO A 353 0.71 -6.59 4.38
CA PRO A 353 1.88 -6.54 5.27
C PRO A 353 2.96 -7.57 4.91
N HIS A 354 2.59 -8.63 4.20
CA HIS A 354 3.49 -9.63 3.65
C HIS A 354 3.27 -9.71 2.14
N ILE A 355 4.37 -9.64 1.39
CA ILE A 355 4.39 -9.70 -0.07
C ILE A 355 4.89 -11.07 -0.48
N ASP A 356 4.09 -11.77 -1.29
CA ASP A 356 4.53 -12.99 -1.96
C ASP A 356 5.37 -12.62 -3.19
N LEU A 357 6.59 -13.15 -3.24
CA LEU A 357 7.57 -12.98 -4.31
C LEU A 357 8.01 -14.34 -4.85
N SER A 358 7.08 -15.30 -4.89
CA SER A 358 7.28 -16.63 -5.45
C SER A 358 7.73 -16.55 -6.93
N GLN A 359 8.83 -17.24 -7.23
CA GLN A 359 9.47 -17.23 -8.55
C GLN A 359 9.93 -18.63 -8.95
N CYS A 360 10.02 -18.88 -10.25
CA CYS A 360 10.58 -20.12 -10.77
C CYS A 360 12.12 -20.08 -10.75
N ASN A 361 12.72 -21.12 -10.21
CA ASN A 361 14.17 -21.30 -10.19
C ASN A 361 14.53 -22.76 -10.41
N GLY A 362 15.69 -23.01 -11.01
CA GLY A 362 16.18 -24.34 -11.30
C GLY A 362 16.62 -24.52 -12.76
N SER A 363 17.18 -25.68 -13.05
CA SER A 363 17.63 -26.05 -14.38
C SER A 363 16.71 -27.11 -14.98
N CYS A 364 16.55 -27.06 -16.29
CA CYS A 364 15.78 -28.04 -17.05
C CYS A 364 16.75 -28.94 -17.80
N ASP A 365 16.64 -30.25 -17.59
CA ASP A 365 17.40 -31.22 -18.37
C ASP A 365 16.95 -31.15 -19.83
N GLN A 366 17.90 -31.03 -20.75
CA GLN A 366 17.58 -31.17 -22.17
C GLN A 366 17.09 -32.61 -22.42
N PRO A 367 16.01 -32.81 -23.20
CA PRO A 367 15.53 -34.14 -23.51
C PRO A 367 16.65 -34.93 -24.16
N THR A 368 17.17 -35.94 -23.47
CA THR A 368 18.17 -36.84 -24.03
C THR A 368 17.53 -37.55 -25.21
N LYS A 369 18.04 -37.31 -26.43
CA LYS A 369 17.64 -38.06 -27.63
C LYS A 369 17.86 -39.56 -27.36
N ARG A 370 16.79 -40.31 -27.09
CA ARG A 370 16.81 -41.78 -27.20
C ARG A 370 16.91 -42.09 -28.70
N TRP A 371 18.14 -42.28 -29.17
CA TRP A 371 18.44 -42.49 -30.58
C TRP A 371 17.95 -43.88 -31.00
N SER A 372 16.98 -43.94 -31.93
CA SER A 372 16.76 -45.13 -32.75
C SER A 372 17.68 -45.03 -33.99
N PRO A 373 18.29 -46.13 -34.49
CA PRO A 373 19.34 -46.07 -35.52
C PRO A 373 18.92 -45.55 -36.92
N ARG A 374 17.71 -45.01 -37.11
CA ARG A 374 17.19 -44.59 -38.43
C ARG A 374 16.89 -43.10 -38.61
N ALA A 375 17.22 -42.24 -37.64
CA ALA A 375 16.89 -40.81 -37.72
C ALA A 375 18.10 -39.89 -38.08
N THR A 376 19.01 -40.35 -38.93
CA THR A 376 20.34 -39.74 -39.12
C THR A 376 20.41 -38.59 -40.14
N LEU A 377 19.30 -38.10 -40.72
CA LEU A 377 19.37 -37.08 -41.79
C LEU A 377 18.62 -35.77 -41.56
N LEU A 378 18.05 -35.54 -40.36
CA LEU A 378 17.35 -34.27 -40.05
C LEU A 378 17.92 -33.52 -38.85
N SER A 379 18.99 -34.01 -38.22
CA SER A 379 19.56 -33.41 -37.00
C SER A 379 20.63 -32.33 -37.23
N SER A 380 20.92 -31.94 -38.47
CA SER A 380 21.95 -30.96 -38.82
C SER A 380 21.42 -29.57 -39.19
N LEU A 381 20.10 -29.34 -39.17
CA LEU A 381 19.48 -28.07 -39.61
C LEU A 381 18.66 -27.34 -38.54
N SER A 382 18.96 -27.55 -37.26
CA SER A 382 18.46 -26.67 -36.19
C SER A 382 19.61 -26.24 -35.29
N SER A 383 20.38 -25.26 -35.78
CA SER A 383 21.36 -24.48 -35.01
C SER A 383 20.70 -23.34 -34.21
N MET A 384 19.38 -23.38 -34.01
CA MET A 384 18.68 -22.60 -32.99
C MET A 384 18.24 -23.55 -31.88
N ARG A 385 19.20 -23.98 -31.06
CA ARG A 385 18.88 -24.62 -29.77
C ARG A 385 18.17 -23.56 -28.91
N SER A 386 16.85 -23.58 -28.86
CA SER A 386 16.15 -22.95 -27.74
C SER A 386 16.60 -23.68 -26.48
N SER A 387 17.36 -22.99 -25.62
CA SER A 387 17.66 -23.51 -24.29
C SER A 387 16.32 -23.63 -23.56
N ILE A 388 15.98 -24.84 -23.11
CA ILE A 388 14.79 -25.06 -22.28
C ILE A 388 15.00 -24.30 -20.97
N CYS A 389 14.09 -23.39 -20.65
CA CYS A 389 14.18 -22.51 -19.48
C CYS A 389 13.10 -22.88 -18.47
N CYS A 390 13.45 -22.82 -17.18
CA CYS A 390 12.46 -22.91 -16.11
C CYS A 390 11.66 -21.60 -16.08
N ALA A 391 10.39 -21.66 -16.49
CA ALA A 391 9.53 -20.50 -16.65
C ALA A 391 8.17 -20.73 -15.99
N PRO A 392 7.49 -19.67 -15.54
CA PRO A 392 6.18 -19.81 -14.93
C PRO A 392 5.13 -20.18 -15.99
N SER A 393 4.37 -21.25 -15.76
CA SER A 393 3.22 -21.62 -16.60
C SER A 393 1.97 -20.81 -16.24
N ARG A 394 1.82 -20.45 -14.95
CA ARG A 394 0.74 -19.61 -14.44
C ARG A 394 1.29 -18.51 -13.53
N LEU A 395 0.78 -17.29 -13.72
CA LEU A 395 1.19 -16.10 -12.96
C LEU A 395 -0.05 -15.43 -12.34
N SER A 396 0.03 -15.04 -11.08
CA SER A 396 -0.98 -14.24 -10.38
C SER A 396 -0.58 -12.76 -10.27
N PRO A 397 -1.56 -11.85 -10.13
CA PRO A 397 -1.30 -10.45 -9.93
C PRO A 397 -0.79 -10.15 -8.51
N LEU A 398 0.02 -9.10 -8.37
CA LEU A 398 0.35 -8.50 -7.08
C LEU A 398 -0.38 -7.16 -6.95
N ILE A 399 -1.14 -6.97 -5.88
CA ILE A 399 -1.88 -5.73 -5.61
C ILE A 399 -1.28 -5.08 -4.36
N LEU A 400 -0.84 -3.82 -4.49
CA LEU A 400 -0.26 -3.05 -3.41
C LEU A 400 -1.09 -1.80 -3.14
N MET A 401 -1.36 -1.51 -1.87
CA MET A 401 -1.91 -0.24 -1.40
C MET A 401 -0.82 0.50 -0.61
N PHE A 402 -0.49 1.72 -1.04
CA PHE A 402 0.61 2.51 -0.49
C PHE A 402 0.31 4.01 -0.58
N LEU A 403 1.08 4.81 0.15
CA LEU A 403 1.11 6.26 -0.02
C LEU A 403 2.05 6.61 -1.16
N ASP A 404 1.80 7.67 -1.92
CA ASP A 404 2.81 8.24 -2.83
C ASP A 404 3.67 9.32 -2.14
N ASP A 405 4.62 9.87 -2.87
CA ASP A 405 5.51 10.94 -2.41
C ASP A 405 4.77 12.25 -2.05
N GLN A 406 3.58 12.45 -2.62
CA GLN A 406 2.69 13.56 -2.34
C GLN A 406 1.72 13.30 -1.16
N GLY A 407 1.71 12.07 -0.62
CA GLY A 407 0.83 11.64 0.47
C GLY A 407 -0.59 11.26 0.03
N ASN A 408 -0.82 11.01 -1.25
CA ASN A 408 -2.06 10.41 -1.76
C ASN A 408 -2.04 8.90 -1.54
N LEU A 409 -3.21 8.31 -1.31
CA LEU A 409 -3.33 6.85 -1.31
C LEU A 409 -3.42 6.33 -2.73
N VAL A 410 -2.65 5.28 -3.01
CA VAL A 410 -2.54 4.65 -4.32
C VAL A 410 -2.70 3.14 -4.16
N ILE A 411 -3.58 2.55 -4.97
CA ILE A 411 -3.60 1.12 -5.23
C ILE A 411 -2.95 0.89 -6.58
N ARG A 412 -2.01 -0.04 -6.66
CA ARG A 412 -1.40 -0.45 -7.92
C ARG A 412 -1.45 -1.96 -8.07
N LEU A 413 -1.91 -2.37 -9.23
CA LEU A 413 -1.99 -3.75 -9.67
C LEU A 413 -0.84 -4.05 -10.64
N PHE A 414 -0.04 -5.05 -10.30
CA PHE A 414 1.02 -5.58 -11.12
C PHE A 414 0.53 -6.90 -11.73
N PRO A 415 0.08 -6.90 -13.00
CA PRO A 415 -0.37 -8.12 -13.64
C PRO A 415 0.81 -9.07 -13.81
N ARG A 416 0.55 -10.38 -13.64
CA ARG A 416 1.52 -11.45 -13.89
C ARG A 416 2.83 -11.30 -13.09
N ALA A 417 2.73 -11.00 -11.80
CA ALA A 417 3.87 -10.68 -10.94
C ALA A 417 4.40 -11.89 -10.16
N ILE A 418 3.53 -12.81 -9.75
CA ILE A 418 3.85 -13.91 -8.83
C ILE A 418 3.71 -15.24 -9.57
N ALA A 419 4.70 -16.12 -9.50
CA ALA A 419 4.63 -17.45 -10.09
C ALA A 419 3.82 -18.41 -9.21
N GLU A 420 2.81 -19.07 -9.80
CA GLU A 420 2.04 -20.11 -9.12
C GLU A 420 2.59 -21.50 -9.45
N ASN A 421 2.89 -21.75 -10.73
CA ASN A 421 3.41 -23.02 -11.24
C ASN A 421 4.62 -22.79 -12.16
N CYS A 422 5.56 -23.72 -12.16
CA CYS A 422 6.80 -23.66 -12.94
C CYS A 422 6.95 -24.88 -13.82
N GLU A 423 7.30 -24.64 -15.09
CA GLU A 423 7.49 -25.68 -16.09
C GLU A 423 8.74 -25.40 -16.94
N CYS A 424 9.23 -26.43 -17.62
CA CYS A 424 10.35 -26.34 -18.53
C CYS A 424 9.84 -26.07 -19.95
N LEU A 425 10.09 -24.86 -20.47
CA LEU A 425 9.60 -24.37 -21.77
C LEU A 425 10.73 -24.10 -22.77
#